data_AF-A0A1V6PE15-F1
#
_entry.id   AF-A0A1V6PE15-F1
#
_cell.length_a   1.000
_cell.length_b   1.000
_cell.length_c   1.000
_cell.angle_alpha   90.00
_cell.angle_beta   90.00
_cell.angle_gamma   90.00
#
_symmetry.space_group_name_H-M   'P 1'
#
loop_
_entity.id
_entity.type
_entity.pdbx_description
1 polymer ?
#
loop_
_entity_poly.entity_id
_entity_poly.type
_entity_poly.pdbx_seq_one_letter_code
_entity_poly.pdbx_strand_id
1 'polypeptide(L)'
;MSVVSYKPPPPDPVKPPPDVVVTPCDPWPAPYYMEGGFRRVKPYHYTYNTNCKERWRGRTLEEIFLSEFRDRRPEYYKWALDQGLVAVNGKPAGRDTVIKNGQVISHTLHRHEPPVTGMPIGIIHESDDLIVIDKPAGVPVHSAGRYHYNSVVEILRAERGHGFLPRPCNRLDRLTSGIMFIGKDPKGAEKMAEQLKARTVQKEYLARVKGKFPDGIIVCDQPIMQVSPKLGLNRVRATGKTATTKFRRLAYYPPEASVASAEERESSGRAATPPPAVSNEDEGYSIVHCFPLTGRTHQIRVHLQFLGHPISNDPIYSNRRVFGPDLGRNEDHGERDDEIMERLHRMGKTEVADTHTYRNHFTAAPNVPVDTDPSIVADIMSREQKAAAEDYEKRKGERLSGELCDICGTELYSDPGVHELGIFLHAVAYADRDGDWGYRSPMPSWGLPPPGMDGPREVPDWVPGEETVIGHGIVPQLGDDDMPLSDRRPGMDGTVLVEGVGPVNLDDPRHGLNGASAEEPQSESSAVP
;
A
#
# COMPACT_ATOMS: atom_id res chain seq x y z
N MET A 1 1.19 -47.32 -50.58
CA MET A 1 -0.28 -47.36 -50.77
C MET A 1 -0.84 -48.06 -49.54
N SER A 2 -1.69 -47.54 -48.68
CA SER A 2 -2.56 -46.35 -48.63
C SER A 2 -2.61 -45.85 -47.18
N VAL A 3 -2.63 -44.52 -46.98
CA VAL A 3 -2.68 -43.88 -45.66
C VAL A 3 -4.12 -43.88 -45.17
N VAL A 4 -4.40 -44.52 -44.03
CA VAL A 4 -5.71 -44.45 -43.36
C VAL A 4 -5.71 -43.20 -42.46
N SER A 5 -6.45 -42.16 -42.84
CA SER A 5 -6.56 -40.94 -42.03
C SER A 5 -7.58 -41.14 -40.91
N TYR A 6 -7.13 -41.06 -39.66
CA TYR A 6 -8.00 -40.95 -38.50
C TYR A 6 -8.67 -39.56 -38.47
N LYS A 7 -10.00 -39.51 -38.59
CA LYS A 7 -10.81 -38.31 -38.32
C LYS A 7 -11.30 -38.39 -36.87
N PRO A 8 -10.89 -37.50 -35.96
CA PRO A 8 -11.50 -37.44 -34.64
C PRO A 8 -12.98 -37.00 -34.75
N PRO A 9 -13.85 -37.48 -33.85
CA PRO A 9 -15.26 -37.09 -33.84
C PRO A 9 -15.40 -35.57 -33.65
N PRO A 10 -16.46 -34.95 -34.19
CA PRO A 10 -16.73 -33.55 -33.95
C PRO A 10 -16.86 -33.31 -32.43
N PRO A 11 -16.31 -32.21 -31.91
CA PRO A 11 -16.51 -31.86 -30.50
C PRO A 11 -18.02 -31.79 -30.22
N ASP A 12 -18.44 -32.33 -29.07
CA ASP A 12 -19.81 -32.19 -28.62
C ASP A 12 -20.27 -30.73 -28.76
N PRO A 13 -21.50 -30.46 -29.22
CA PRO A 13 -22.01 -29.11 -29.29
C PRO A 13 -21.91 -28.51 -27.88
N VAL A 14 -20.96 -27.59 -27.72
CA VAL A 14 -20.81 -26.79 -26.51
C VAL A 14 -22.17 -26.17 -26.27
N LYS A 15 -22.86 -26.57 -25.19
CA LYS A 15 -24.12 -25.94 -24.81
C LYS A 15 -23.86 -24.43 -24.79
N PRO A 16 -24.63 -23.64 -25.56
CA PRO A 16 -24.44 -22.20 -25.56
C PRO A 16 -24.57 -21.72 -24.10
N PRO A 17 -23.70 -20.80 -23.66
CA PRO A 17 -23.84 -20.21 -22.34
C PRO A 17 -25.27 -19.67 -22.18
N PRO A 18 -25.85 -19.77 -20.96
CA PRO A 18 -27.21 -19.29 -20.72
C PRO A 18 -27.35 -17.82 -21.17
N ASP A 19 -28.55 -17.39 -21.55
CA ASP A 19 -28.83 -16.02 -22.00
C ASP A 19 -28.40 -14.99 -20.93
N VAL A 20 -27.15 -14.50 -21.00
CA VAL A 20 -26.60 -13.55 -20.03
C VAL A 20 -27.07 -12.15 -20.38
N VAL A 21 -28.33 -11.85 -20.11
CA VAL A 21 -28.87 -10.50 -20.19
C VAL A 21 -28.75 -9.85 -18.81
N VAL A 22 -27.63 -9.14 -18.59
CA VAL A 22 -27.49 -8.00 -17.66
C VAL A 22 -27.76 -8.26 -16.17
N THR A 23 -27.45 -9.43 -15.61
CA THR A 23 -27.39 -9.56 -14.14
C THR A 23 -25.96 -9.90 -13.72
N PRO A 24 -25.31 -9.13 -12.83
CA PRO A 24 -24.07 -9.61 -12.23
C PRO A 24 -24.42 -10.94 -11.55
N CYS A 25 -23.72 -12.01 -11.94
CA CYS A 25 -23.67 -13.20 -11.11
C CYS A 25 -23.04 -12.73 -9.79
N ASP A 26 -23.88 -12.49 -8.79
CA ASP A 26 -23.54 -12.22 -7.39
C ASP A 26 -23.76 -13.54 -6.63
N PRO A 27 -22.85 -14.52 -6.77
CA PRO A 27 -22.98 -15.78 -6.05
C PRO A 27 -23.11 -15.52 -4.54
N TRP A 28 -24.24 -15.94 -3.98
CA TRP A 28 -24.52 -15.83 -2.55
C TRP A 28 -24.85 -17.20 -1.93
N PRO A 29 -24.28 -17.56 -0.76
CA PRO A 29 -23.29 -16.80 0.00
C PRO A 29 -21.99 -16.62 -0.80
N ALA A 30 -21.28 -15.52 -0.53
CA ALA A 30 -20.02 -15.22 -1.20
C ALA A 30 -19.06 -16.42 -1.07
N PRO A 31 -18.39 -16.84 -2.16
CA PRO A 31 -17.73 -18.16 -2.22
C PRO A 31 -16.34 -18.15 -1.58
N TYR A 32 -16.24 -17.64 -0.35
CA TYR A 32 -14.98 -17.59 0.40
C TYR A 32 -14.52 -18.96 0.88
N TYR A 33 -13.21 -19.12 0.99
CA TYR A 33 -12.59 -20.18 1.76
C TYR A 33 -11.24 -19.71 2.31
N MET A 34 -10.81 -20.32 3.41
CA MET A 34 -9.56 -19.97 4.10
C MET A 34 -8.51 -21.05 3.82
N GLU A 35 -7.31 -20.65 3.45
CA GLU A 35 -6.22 -21.58 3.13
C GLU A 35 -4.87 -20.90 3.38
N GLY A 36 -3.98 -21.54 4.14
CA GLY A 36 -2.61 -21.04 4.34
C GLY A 36 -2.53 -19.64 4.98
N GLY A 37 -3.53 -19.23 5.76
CA GLY A 37 -3.60 -17.88 6.33
C GLY A 37 -4.13 -16.80 5.36
N PHE A 38 -4.57 -17.20 4.17
CA PHE A 38 -5.21 -16.32 3.19
C PHE A 38 -6.73 -16.48 3.18
N ARG A 39 -7.40 -15.38 2.82
CA ARG A 39 -8.80 -15.39 2.39
C ARG A 39 -8.84 -15.48 0.87
N ARG A 40 -9.49 -16.52 0.37
CA ARG A 40 -9.64 -16.82 -1.05
C ARG A 40 -11.10 -16.78 -1.46
N VAL A 41 -11.33 -16.62 -2.76
CA VAL A 41 -12.65 -16.60 -3.39
C VAL A 41 -12.61 -17.63 -4.52
N LYS A 42 -13.56 -18.58 -4.53
CA LYS A 42 -13.62 -19.54 -5.64
C LYS A 42 -13.88 -18.78 -6.96
N PRO A 43 -13.22 -19.15 -8.06
CA PRO A 43 -13.46 -18.52 -9.36
C PRO A 43 -14.94 -18.53 -9.73
N TYR A 44 -15.41 -17.43 -10.32
CA TYR A 44 -16.81 -17.22 -10.62
C TYR A 44 -16.98 -16.38 -11.88
N HIS A 45 -18.13 -16.51 -12.55
CA HIS A 45 -18.45 -15.64 -13.68
C HIS A 45 -18.90 -14.29 -13.15
N TYR A 46 -18.46 -13.21 -13.79
CA TYR A 46 -18.84 -11.85 -13.41
C TYR A 46 -19.03 -10.99 -14.65
N THR A 47 -20.06 -10.14 -14.63
CA THR A 47 -20.38 -9.22 -15.73
C THR A 47 -20.11 -7.79 -15.29
N TYR A 48 -19.09 -7.17 -15.88
CA TYR A 48 -18.89 -5.73 -15.75
C TYR A 48 -19.89 -4.99 -16.61
N ASN A 49 -20.54 -3.97 -16.06
CA ASN A 49 -21.39 -3.06 -16.79
C ASN A 49 -20.84 -1.64 -16.66
N THR A 50 -20.68 -0.94 -17.78
CA THR A 50 -20.24 0.45 -17.79
C THR A 50 -20.97 1.24 -18.86
N ASN A 51 -21.38 2.46 -18.51
CA ASN A 51 -21.85 3.42 -19.50
C ASN A 51 -20.70 3.84 -20.41
N CYS A 52 -21.02 4.15 -21.67
CA CYS A 52 -20.10 4.77 -22.62
C CYS A 52 -19.50 6.05 -22.01
N LYS A 53 -18.17 6.10 -21.92
CA LYS A 53 -17.44 7.30 -21.50
C LYS A 53 -17.23 8.22 -22.69
N GLU A 54 -17.06 9.52 -22.42
CA GLU A 54 -16.85 10.52 -23.47
C GLU A 54 -15.69 10.17 -24.41
N ARG A 55 -14.54 9.81 -23.84
CA ARG A 55 -13.33 9.39 -24.60
C ARG A 55 -13.46 8.09 -25.38
N TRP A 56 -14.58 7.38 -25.26
CA TRP A 56 -14.88 6.14 -26.00
C TRP A 56 -15.83 6.37 -27.18
N ARG A 57 -16.47 7.54 -27.24
CA ARG A 57 -17.43 7.86 -28.30
C ARG A 57 -16.72 7.87 -29.66
N GLY A 58 -17.32 7.21 -30.65
CA GLY A 58 -16.79 7.13 -32.01
C GLY A 58 -15.62 6.16 -32.18
N ARG A 59 -15.19 5.46 -31.12
CA ARG A 59 -14.14 4.45 -31.16
C ARG A 59 -14.73 3.05 -31.25
N THR A 60 -13.98 2.11 -31.83
CA THR A 60 -14.39 0.71 -31.88
C THR A 60 -14.22 0.04 -30.52
N LEU A 61 -14.95 -1.05 -30.28
CA LEU A 61 -14.77 -1.86 -29.08
C LEU A 61 -13.34 -2.37 -28.95
N GLU A 62 -12.72 -2.83 -30.04
CA GLU A 62 -11.31 -3.27 -29.99
C GLU A 62 -10.38 -2.15 -29.52
N GLU A 63 -10.48 -0.95 -30.10
CA GLU A 63 -9.64 0.19 -29.70
C GLU A 63 -9.82 0.51 -28.20
N ILE A 64 -11.07 0.49 -27.73
CA ILE A 64 -11.40 0.75 -26.33
C ILE A 64 -10.76 -0.33 -25.45
N PHE A 65 -11.00 -1.61 -25.74
CA PHE A 65 -10.50 -2.72 -24.94
C PHE A 65 -8.97 -2.78 -24.89
N LEU A 66 -8.30 -2.59 -26.03
CA LEU A 66 -6.83 -2.66 -26.13
C LEU A 66 -6.12 -1.47 -25.49
N SER A 67 -6.75 -0.30 -25.43
CA SER A 67 -6.12 0.91 -24.88
C SER A 67 -6.41 1.15 -23.39
N GLU A 68 -7.61 0.78 -22.94
CA GLU A 68 -8.11 1.14 -21.59
C GLU A 68 -7.94 0.00 -20.58
N PHE A 69 -8.04 -1.26 -21.02
CA PHE A 69 -8.05 -2.42 -20.12
C PHE A 69 -6.75 -3.20 -20.26
N ARG A 70 -6.03 -3.36 -19.14
CA ARG A 70 -4.68 -3.95 -19.13
C ARG A 70 -4.55 -5.20 -18.27
N ASP A 71 -5.66 -5.66 -17.70
CA ASP A 71 -5.68 -6.82 -16.82
C ASP A 71 -5.37 -8.12 -17.59
N ARG A 72 -5.83 -8.21 -18.85
CA ARG A 72 -5.58 -9.31 -19.77
C ARG A 72 -4.73 -8.87 -20.97
N ARG A 73 -4.13 -9.83 -21.66
CA ARG A 73 -3.39 -9.58 -22.90
C ARG A 73 -4.34 -9.18 -24.04
N PRO A 74 -3.87 -8.40 -25.05
CA PRO A 74 -4.67 -8.01 -26.22
C PRO A 74 -5.45 -9.15 -26.88
N GLU A 75 -4.83 -10.34 -26.94
CA GLU A 75 -5.38 -11.54 -27.58
C GLU A 75 -6.66 -12.01 -26.88
N TYR A 76 -6.71 -11.92 -25.55
CA TYR A 76 -7.91 -12.27 -24.78
C TYR A 76 -9.08 -11.37 -25.14
N TYR A 77 -8.88 -10.05 -25.24
CA TYR A 77 -9.99 -9.13 -25.52
C TYR A 77 -10.51 -9.31 -26.95
N LYS A 78 -9.63 -9.55 -27.92
CA LYS A 78 -10.03 -9.89 -29.29
C LYS A 78 -10.88 -11.16 -29.31
N TRP A 79 -10.41 -12.22 -28.65
CA TRP A 79 -11.17 -13.46 -28.50
C TRP A 79 -12.53 -13.23 -27.80
N ALA A 80 -12.58 -12.45 -26.72
CA ALA A 80 -13.83 -12.19 -25.99
C ALA A 80 -14.87 -11.44 -26.84
N LEU A 81 -14.43 -10.48 -27.67
CA LEU A 81 -15.27 -9.78 -28.65
C LEU A 81 -15.77 -10.75 -29.74
N ASP A 82 -14.89 -11.61 -30.25
CA ASP A 82 -15.24 -12.59 -31.29
C ASP A 82 -16.19 -13.69 -30.78
N GLN A 83 -16.10 -14.06 -29.51
CA GLN A 83 -17.00 -15.02 -28.85
C GLN A 83 -18.32 -14.40 -28.37
N GLY A 84 -18.52 -13.09 -28.52
CA GLY A 84 -19.75 -12.42 -28.07
C GLY A 84 -19.87 -12.29 -26.55
N LEU A 85 -18.77 -12.39 -25.80
CA LEU A 85 -18.73 -12.17 -24.34
C LEU A 85 -18.86 -10.69 -23.96
N VAL A 86 -18.74 -9.81 -24.96
CA VAL A 86 -18.98 -8.37 -24.84
C VAL A 86 -20.31 -8.04 -25.53
N ALA A 87 -21.16 -7.31 -24.83
CA ALA A 87 -22.45 -6.86 -25.33
C ALA A 87 -22.57 -5.34 -25.25
N VAL A 88 -23.32 -4.75 -26.19
CA VAL A 88 -23.72 -3.35 -26.18
C VAL A 88 -25.23 -3.29 -26.09
N ASN A 89 -25.75 -2.65 -25.03
CA ASN A 89 -27.19 -2.63 -24.70
C ASN A 89 -27.81 -4.03 -24.68
N GLY A 90 -27.10 -5.01 -24.09
CA GLY A 90 -27.55 -6.39 -23.95
C GLY A 90 -27.46 -7.26 -25.21
N LYS A 91 -26.94 -6.74 -26.33
CA LYS A 91 -26.73 -7.52 -27.56
C LYS A 91 -25.24 -7.77 -27.79
N PRO A 92 -24.80 -9.01 -28.09
CA PRO A 92 -23.40 -9.31 -28.42
C PRO A 92 -22.86 -8.36 -29.50
N ALA A 93 -21.64 -7.89 -29.29
CA ALA A 93 -21.00 -6.88 -30.13
C ALA A 93 -19.57 -7.29 -30.50
N GLY A 94 -19.27 -7.26 -31.80
CA GLY A 94 -17.95 -7.62 -32.33
C GLY A 94 -16.94 -6.48 -32.29
N ARG A 95 -15.72 -6.78 -32.73
CA ARG A 95 -14.53 -5.91 -32.65
C ARG A 95 -14.71 -4.51 -33.26
N ASP A 96 -15.38 -4.45 -34.42
CA ASP A 96 -15.58 -3.20 -35.19
C ASP A 96 -16.79 -2.37 -34.70
N THR A 97 -17.46 -2.79 -33.62
CA THR A 97 -18.63 -2.06 -33.11
C THR A 97 -18.20 -0.69 -32.58
N VAL A 98 -18.71 0.38 -33.20
CA VAL A 98 -18.45 1.75 -32.79
C VAL A 98 -19.38 2.18 -31.67
N ILE A 99 -18.81 2.65 -30.56
CA ILE A 99 -19.56 3.01 -29.36
C ILE A 99 -20.09 4.46 -29.44
N LYS A 100 -21.34 4.63 -29.02
CA LYS A 100 -22.08 5.90 -29.01
C LYS A 100 -22.47 6.31 -27.58
N ASN A 101 -22.71 7.60 -27.40
CA ASN A 101 -23.19 8.15 -26.13
C ASN A 101 -24.48 7.47 -25.68
N GLY A 102 -24.61 7.22 -24.36
CA GLY A 102 -25.78 6.57 -23.77
C GLY A 102 -25.83 5.04 -23.92
N GLN A 103 -24.88 4.41 -24.62
CA GLN A 103 -24.79 2.95 -24.68
C GLN A 103 -24.16 2.37 -23.40
N VAL A 104 -24.63 1.20 -23.00
CA VAL A 104 -24.06 0.38 -21.94
C VAL A 104 -23.23 -0.74 -22.56
N ILE A 105 -21.97 -0.85 -22.14
CA ILE A 105 -21.08 -1.95 -22.50
C ILE A 105 -21.08 -2.94 -21.34
N SER A 106 -21.35 -4.21 -21.66
CA SER A 106 -21.29 -5.33 -20.72
C SER A 106 -20.18 -6.28 -21.15
N HIS A 107 -19.35 -6.76 -20.22
CA HIS A 107 -18.32 -7.75 -20.48
C HIS A 107 -18.38 -8.83 -19.41
N THR A 108 -18.73 -10.05 -19.82
CA THR A 108 -18.79 -11.22 -18.95
C THR A 108 -17.48 -11.98 -19.04
N LEU A 109 -16.88 -12.29 -17.90
CA LEU A 109 -15.65 -13.08 -17.82
C LEU A 109 -15.68 -14.03 -16.63
N HIS A 110 -14.80 -15.02 -16.68
CA HIS A 110 -14.48 -15.87 -15.56
C HIS A 110 -13.38 -15.20 -14.71
N ARG A 111 -13.75 -14.79 -13.50
CA ARG A 111 -12.95 -13.96 -12.61
C ARG A 111 -12.17 -14.82 -11.62
N HIS A 112 -10.92 -14.40 -11.41
CA HIS A 112 -9.98 -14.96 -10.45
C HIS A 112 -9.47 -13.82 -9.59
N GLU A 113 -9.92 -13.76 -8.34
CA GLU A 113 -9.45 -12.74 -7.42
C GLU A 113 -8.14 -13.20 -6.77
N PRO A 114 -7.11 -12.34 -6.69
CA PRO A 114 -5.93 -12.66 -5.91
C PRO A 114 -6.32 -12.84 -4.44
N PRO A 115 -5.64 -13.75 -3.72
CA PRO A 115 -5.87 -13.92 -2.30
C PRO A 115 -5.48 -12.66 -1.53
N VAL A 116 -6.16 -12.43 -0.41
CA VAL A 116 -5.80 -11.38 0.56
C VAL A 116 -5.51 -12.02 1.92
N THR A 117 -5.01 -11.24 2.88
CA THR A 117 -4.81 -11.76 4.23
C THR A 117 -6.10 -12.35 4.80
N GLY A 118 -5.96 -13.47 5.51
CA GLY A 118 -7.04 -14.11 6.25
C GLY A 118 -7.33 -13.48 7.61
N MET A 119 -6.60 -12.43 8.00
CA MET A 119 -6.85 -11.74 9.26
C MET A 119 -8.28 -11.18 9.30
N PRO A 120 -8.98 -11.28 10.44
CA PRO A 120 -10.31 -10.69 10.59
C PRO A 120 -10.24 -9.16 10.52
N ILE A 121 -11.34 -8.54 10.11
CA ILE A 121 -11.49 -7.09 10.20
C ILE A 121 -11.86 -6.76 11.66
N GLY A 122 -10.96 -6.10 12.38
CA GLY A 122 -11.20 -5.75 13.78
C GLY A 122 -12.28 -4.68 13.90
N ILE A 123 -13.12 -4.77 14.93
CA ILE A 123 -14.08 -3.72 15.28
C ILE A 123 -13.54 -2.97 16.49
N ILE A 124 -13.24 -1.68 16.32
CA ILE A 124 -12.77 -0.78 17.39
C ILE A 124 -13.97 -0.19 18.12
N HIS A 125 -14.99 0.23 17.37
CA HIS A 125 -16.21 0.82 17.90
C HIS A 125 -17.39 0.53 16.97
N GLU A 126 -18.58 0.36 17.53
CA GLU A 126 -19.81 0.23 16.76
C GLU A 126 -20.96 0.97 17.48
N SER A 127 -21.57 1.92 16.77
CA SER A 127 -22.78 2.64 17.16
C SER A 127 -23.97 2.22 16.28
N ASP A 128 -25.09 2.92 16.40
CA ASP A 128 -26.27 2.70 15.55
C ASP A 128 -26.00 3.00 14.08
N ASP A 129 -25.22 4.06 13.80
CA ASP A 129 -25.00 4.63 12.47
C ASP A 129 -23.57 4.41 11.92
N LEU A 130 -22.60 4.04 12.76
CA LEU A 130 -21.17 3.98 12.43
C LEU A 130 -20.50 2.71 12.96
N ILE A 131 -19.54 2.19 12.19
CA ILE A 131 -18.57 1.18 12.62
C ILE A 131 -17.18 1.74 12.39
N VAL A 132 -16.35 1.72 13.42
CA VAL A 132 -14.91 2.02 13.33
C VAL A 132 -14.18 0.68 13.33
N ILE A 133 -13.41 0.43 12.28
CA ILE A 133 -12.71 -0.83 12.07
C ILE A 133 -11.19 -0.64 12.17
N ASP A 134 -10.50 -1.70 12.57
CA ASP A 134 -9.07 -1.88 12.32
C ASP A 134 -8.90 -2.69 11.03
N LYS A 135 -8.56 -2.01 9.94
CA LYS A 135 -8.40 -2.65 8.63
C LYS A 135 -7.08 -3.44 8.62
N PRO A 136 -7.09 -4.76 8.35
CA PRO A 136 -5.86 -5.50 8.15
C PRO A 136 -5.13 -5.05 6.88
N ALA A 137 -3.80 -5.10 6.89
CA ALA A 137 -3.01 -4.86 5.68
C ALA A 137 -3.31 -5.92 4.61
N GLY A 138 -3.35 -5.53 3.34
CA GLY A 138 -3.46 -6.44 2.20
C GLY A 138 -4.87 -6.54 1.62
N VAL A 139 -5.87 -6.04 2.35
CA VAL A 139 -7.26 -5.98 1.91
C VAL A 139 -7.57 -4.59 1.32
N PRO A 140 -8.03 -4.48 0.06
CA PRO A 140 -8.49 -3.22 -0.52
C PRO A 140 -9.84 -2.80 0.10
N VAL A 141 -10.09 -1.50 0.17
CA VAL A 141 -11.32 -0.96 0.78
C VAL A 141 -12.55 -1.27 -0.06
N HIS A 142 -12.49 -0.95 -1.36
CA HIS A 142 -13.58 -1.14 -2.31
C HIS A 142 -13.22 -2.21 -3.35
N SER A 143 -14.25 -2.80 -3.96
CA SER A 143 -14.15 -3.55 -5.21
C SER A 143 -13.45 -2.69 -6.27
N ALA A 144 -12.22 -3.05 -6.63
CA ALA A 144 -11.38 -2.31 -7.55
C ALA A 144 -10.34 -3.22 -8.21
N GLY A 145 -10.09 -3.01 -9.51
CA GLY A 145 -9.16 -3.81 -10.27
C GLY A 145 -9.51 -5.29 -10.21
N ARG A 146 -8.57 -6.13 -9.78
CA ARG A 146 -8.74 -7.58 -9.66
C ARG A 146 -9.58 -8.01 -8.44
N TYR A 147 -9.84 -7.13 -7.48
CA TYR A 147 -10.55 -7.46 -6.23
C TYR A 147 -12.02 -7.02 -6.25
N HIS A 148 -12.90 -7.87 -5.75
CA HIS A 148 -14.33 -7.63 -5.55
C HIS A 148 -14.76 -8.20 -4.20
N TYR A 149 -14.96 -9.52 -4.10
CA TYR A 149 -15.25 -10.17 -2.84
C TYR A 149 -14.08 -10.01 -1.85
N ASN A 150 -12.84 -10.03 -2.32
CA ASN A 150 -11.68 -9.72 -1.49
C ASN A 150 -11.51 -8.19 -1.30
N SER A 151 -12.55 -7.52 -0.77
CA SER A 151 -12.53 -6.12 -0.35
C SER A 151 -13.19 -5.96 1.01
N VAL A 152 -12.86 -4.91 1.77
CA VAL A 152 -13.45 -4.64 3.10
C VAL A 152 -14.98 -4.57 3.01
N VAL A 153 -15.50 -3.90 1.98
CA VAL A 153 -16.95 -3.75 1.76
C VAL A 153 -17.63 -5.11 1.60
N GLU A 154 -17.13 -5.97 0.73
CA GLU A 154 -17.77 -7.27 0.47
C GLU A 154 -17.52 -8.28 1.61
N ILE A 155 -16.36 -8.23 2.29
CA ILE A 155 -16.09 -9.06 3.47
C ILE A 155 -17.06 -8.71 4.60
N LEU A 156 -17.21 -7.42 4.94
CA LEU A 156 -18.15 -6.99 5.96
C LEU A 156 -19.61 -7.30 5.58
N ARG A 157 -19.97 -7.14 4.30
CA ARG A 157 -21.29 -7.53 3.78
C ARG A 157 -21.54 -9.02 3.92
N ALA A 158 -20.56 -9.86 3.61
CA ALA A 158 -20.67 -11.31 3.78
C ALA A 158 -20.80 -11.72 5.26
N GLU A 159 -20.06 -11.06 6.15
CA GLU A 159 -20.08 -11.34 7.59
C GLU A 159 -21.37 -10.85 8.28
N ARG A 160 -21.97 -9.75 7.80
CA ARG A 160 -23.18 -9.14 8.40
C ARG A 160 -24.48 -9.47 7.64
N GLY A 161 -24.39 -10.10 6.47
CA GLY A 161 -25.53 -10.52 5.64
C GLY A 161 -25.77 -9.65 4.40
N HIS A 162 -26.39 -10.22 3.36
CA HIS A 162 -26.50 -9.63 2.01
C HIS A 162 -27.11 -8.22 1.98
N GLY A 163 -28.04 -7.93 2.90
CA GLY A 163 -28.70 -6.64 3.04
C GLY A 163 -27.87 -5.56 3.75
N PHE A 164 -26.75 -5.93 4.38
CA PHE A 164 -25.82 -4.97 4.96
C PHE A 164 -25.00 -4.32 3.84
N LEU A 165 -25.08 -2.99 3.73
CA LEU A 165 -24.38 -2.21 2.71
C LEU A 165 -23.37 -1.30 3.40
N PRO A 166 -22.16 -1.78 3.72
CA PRO A 166 -21.16 -0.96 4.38
C PRO A 166 -20.72 0.19 3.47
N ARG A 167 -20.66 1.41 4.03
CA ARG A 167 -20.28 2.64 3.31
C ARG A 167 -19.00 3.23 3.88
N PRO A 168 -17.83 2.99 3.27
CA PRO A 168 -16.58 3.58 3.74
C PRO A 168 -16.61 5.11 3.72
N CYS A 169 -16.29 5.75 4.84
CA CYS A 169 -16.25 7.21 4.99
C CYS A 169 -14.86 7.78 4.68
N ASN A 170 -13.81 6.97 4.80
CA ASN A 170 -12.45 7.21 4.35
C ASN A 170 -11.88 5.99 3.62
N ARG A 171 -10.69 6.16 3.02
CA ARG A 171 -9.93 5.08 2.40
C ARG A 171 -8.52 5.02 2.98
N LEU A 172 -8.04 3.79 3.16
CA LEU A 172 -6.63 3.46 3.31
C LEU A 172 -6.15 2.71 2.06
N ASP A 173 -4.87 2.79 1.74
CA ASP A 173 -4.29 1.98 0.67
C ASP A 173 -4.38 0.49 1.01
N ARG A 174 -4.38 -0.38 0.00
CA ARG A 174 -4.48 -1.84 0.18
C ARG A 174 -3.46 -2.35 1.20
N LEU A 175 -2.21 -1.90 1.09
CA LEU A 175 -1.08 -2.36 1.91
C LEU A 175 -1.02 -1.70 3.30
N THR A 176 -1.76 -0.61 3.51
CA THR A 176 -1.79 0.10 4.79
C THR A 176 -2.82 -0.54 5.72
N SER A 177 -2.50 -0.63 7.01
CA SER A 177 -3.42 -1.12 8.05
C SER A 177 -3.95 0.02 8.93
N GLY A 178 -4.92 -0.25 9.79
CA GLY A 178 -5.38 0.68 10.83
C GLY A 178 -6.78 1.23 10.64
N ILE A 179 -7.07 2.32 11.35
CA ILE A 179 -8.42 2.85 11.54
C ILE A 179 -9.11 3.24 10.22
N MET A 180 -10.32 2.73 10.05
CA MET A 180 -11.23 3.16 9.00
C MET A 180 -12.67 3.25 9.50
N PHE A 181 -13.45 4.13 8.89
CA PHE A 181 -14.83 4.41 9.27
C PHE A 181 -15.78 3.85 8.23
N ILE A 182 -16.81 3.14 8.66
CA ILE A 182 -17.85 2.53 7.84
C ILE A 182 -19.21 3.02 8.34
N GLY A 183 -19.94 3.80 7.55
CA GLY A 183 -21.33 4.11 7.83
C GLY A 183 -22.22 2.89 7.61
N LYS A 184 -23.09 2.60 8.59
CA LYS A 184 -24.08 1.51 8.52
C LYS A 184 -25.24 1.87 7.58
N ASP A 185 -25.56 3.15 7.51
CA ASP A 185 -26.56 3.74 6.64
C ASP A 185 -26.00 5.00 5.91
N PRO A 186 -26.73 5.56 4.92
CA PRO A 186 -26.28 6.75 4.20
C PRO A 186 -26.06 7.98 5.09
N LYS A 187 -26.88 8.18 6.13
CA LYS A 187 -26.79 9.35 7.01
C LYS A 187 -25.55 9.29 7.90
N GLY A 188 -25.28 8.12 8.49
CA GLY A 188 -24.06 7.90 9.27
C GLY A 188 -22.79 8.07 8.43
N ALA A 189 -22.81 7.57 7.19
CA ALA A 189 -21.70 7.73 6.25
C ALA A 189 -21.45 9.21 5.89
N GLU A 190 -22.52 9.96 5.59
CA GLU A 190 -22.45 11.38 5.25
C GLU A 190 -21.91 12.20 6.41
N LYS A 191 -22.46 12.04 7.62
CA LYS A 191 -22.02 12.73 8.84
C LYS A 191 -20.52 12.55 9.10
N MET A 192 -20.05 11.31 9.07
CA MET A 192 -18.62 11.02 9.29
C MET A 192 -17.75 11.52 8.14
N ALA A 193 -18.19 11.39 6.89
CA ALA A 193 -17.45 11.88 5.74
C ALA A 193 -17.32 13.42 5.73
N GLU A 194 -18.33 14.15 6.21
CA GLU A 194 -18.28 15.60 6.39
C GLU A 194 -17.25 15.99 7.44
N GLN A 195 -17.25 15.34 8.59
CA GLN A 195 -16.23 15.57 9.63
C GLN A 195 -14.82 15.27 9.10
N LEU A 196 -14.63 14.18 8.37
CA LEU A 196 -13.34 13.84 7.76
C LEU A 196 -12.86 14.83 6.68
N LYS A 197 -13.79 15.57 6.07
CA LYS A 197 -13.51 16.64 5.09
C LYS A 197 -13.27 17.99 5.77
N ALA A 198 -13.94 18.23 6.89
CA ALA A 198 -13.60 19.34 7.77
C ALA A 198 -12.13 19.15 8.17
N ARG A 199 -11.30 20.17 7.98
CA ARG A 199 -9.85 20.09 8.26
C ARG A 199 -9.55 20.06 9.77
N THR A 200 -10.47 19.54 10.57
CA THR A 200 -10.41 19.43 12.04
C THR A 200 -9.98 18.03 12.49
N VAL A 201 -9.99 17.03 11.60
CA VAL A 201 -9.56 15.68 11.98
C VAL A 201 -8.05 15.56 12.02
N GLN A 202 -7.54 15.30 13.22
CA GLN A 202 -6.16 14.89 13.48
C GLN A 202 -5.99 13.42 13.12
N LYS A 203 -4.90 13.10 12.43
CA LYS A 203 -4.59 11.74 11.97
C LYS A 203 -3.19 11.39 12.42
N GLU A 204 -3.07 10.25 13.07
CA GLU A 204 -1.82 9.70 13.56
C GLU A 204 -1.53 8.38 12.83
N TYR A 205 -0.26 8.19 12.51
CA TYR A 205 0.23 6.96 11.89
C TYR A 205 1.50 6.48 12.57
N LEU A 206 1.73 5.17 12.49
CA LEU A 206 3.00 4.54 12.85
C LEU A 206 3.68 4.03 11.59
N ALA A 207 5.00 4.20 11.50
CA ALA A 207 5.81 3.66 10.42
C ALA A 207 7.07 2.95 10.95
N ARG A 208 7.45 1.81 10.35
CA ARG A 208 8.80 1.23 10.49
C ARG A 208 9.63 1.64 9.29
N VAL A 209 10.72 2.36 9.56
CA VAL A 209 11.55 2.98 8.53
C VAL A 209 12.97 2.45 8.58
N LYS A 210 13.65 2.50 7.42
CA LYS A 210 15.05 2.10 7.31
C LYS A 210 15.96 3.02 8.14
N GLY A 211 16.88 2.42 8.90
CA GLY A 211 17.97 3.10 9.59
C GLY A 211 17.54 3.81 10.89
N LYS A 212 18.50 4.53 11.49
CA LYS A 212 18.28 5.39 12.65
C LYS A 212 17.66 6.72 12.20
N PHE A 213 16.35 6.88 12.40
CA PHE A 213 15.67 8.15 12.17
C PHE A 213 16.22 9.20 13.16
N PRO A 214 16.26 10.49 12.81
CA PRO A 214 16.73 11.53 13.74
C PRO A 214 15.87 11.60 15.02
N ASP A 215 16.51 12.03 16.10
CA ASP A 215 15.79 12.39 17.33
C ASP A 215 15.05 13.72 17.20
N GLY A 216 14.07 13.94 18.08
CA GLY A 216 13.22 15.13 18.07
C GLY A 216 12.05 15.06 17.08
N ILE A 217 11.46 16.23 16.80
CA ILE A 217 10.35 16.37 15.85
C ILE A 217 10.92 16.88 14.53
N ILE A 218 10.72 16.11 13.47
CA ILE A 218 11.12 16.45 12.11
C ILE A 218 9.89 16.92 11.33
N VAL A 219 9.95 18.10 10.71
CA VAL A 219 8.87 18.63 9.89
C VAL A 219 9.27 18.55 8.42
N CYS A 220 8.61 17.68 7.66
CA CYS A 220 8.77 17.63 6.21
C CYS A 220 7.67 18.45 5.56
N ASP A 221 8.02 19.66 5.12
CA ASP A 221 7.15 20.54 4.34
C ASP A 221 7.59 20.54 2.87
N GLN A 222 7.19 19.50 2.15
CA GLN A 222 7.61 19.27 0.78
C GLN A 222 6.41 18.98 -0.12
N PRO A 223 6.21 19.77 -1.20
CA PRO A 223 5.07 19.60 -2.10
C PRO A 223 5.13 18.27 -2.85
N ILE A 224 3.97 17.63 -3.03
CA ILE A 224 3.85 16.31 -3.66
C ILE A 224 3.09 16.43 -4.98
N MET A 225 3.67 15.86 -6.04
CA MET A 225 3.05 15.71 -7.35
C MET A 225 2.79 14.23 -7.66
N GLN A 226 1.65 13.97 -8.31
CA GLN A 226 1.39 12.67 -8.93
C GLN A 226 2.09 12.60 -10.28
N VAL A 227 3.23 11.93 -10.32
CA VAL A 227 4.06 11.77 -11.53
C VAL A 227 3.44 10.76 -12.48
N SER A 228 2.95 9.63 -11.96
CA SER A 228 2.30 8.61 -12.77
C SER A 228 1.06 8.05 -12.07
N PRO A 229 -0.15 8.49 -12.46
CA PRO A 229 -1.39 7.91 -11.96
C PRO A 229 -1.47 6.40 -12.25
N LYS A 230 -0.91 5.97 -13.39
CA LYS A 230 -0.90 4.56 -13.83
C LYS A 230 -0.07 3.66 -12.93
N LEU A 231 1.07 4.16 -12.43
CA LEU A 231 1.98 3.40 -11.56
C LEU A 231 1.74 3.69 -10.07
N GLY A 232 0.81 4.60 -9.74
CA GLY A 232 0.63 5.08 -8.37
C GLY A 232 1.85 5.84 -7.84
N LEU A 233 2.68 6.39 -8.72
CA LEU A 233 3.91 7.09 -8.36
C LEU A 233 3.61 8.55 -8.03
N ASN A 234 3.89 8.94 -6.79
CA ASN A 234 3.93 10.33 -6.33
C ASN A 234 5.35 10.66 -5.88
N ARG A 235 5.81 11.90 -6.11
CA ARG A 235 7.16 12.36 -5.77
C ARG A 235 7.14 13.80 -5.25
N VAL A 236 8.18 14.19 -4.53
CA VAL A 236 8.40 15.60 -4.15
C VAL A 236 8.71 16.40 -5.42
N ARG A 237 7.96 17.48 -5.64
CA ARG A 237 8.14 18.39 -6.79
C ARG A 237 7.73 19.79 -6.39
N ALA A 238 8.54 20.78 -6.71
CA ALA A 238 8.22 22.19 -6.46
C ALA A 238 6.85 22.62 -7.02
N THR A 239 6.43 22.05 -8.16
CA THR A 239 5.13 22.29 -8.81
C THR A 239 3.99 21.39 -8.27
N GLY A 240 4.26 20.61 -7.21
CA GLY A 240 3.31 19.73 -6.55
C GLY A 240 2.33 20.47 -5.64
N LYS A 241 1.39 19.73 -5.06
CA LYS A 241 0.47 20.25 -4.06
C LYS A 241 1.16 20.31 -2.71
N THR A 242 0.97 21.39 -1.97
CA THR A 242 1.52 21.55 -0.61
C THR A 242 1.18 20.35 0.27
N ALA A 243 2.18 19.88 1.00
CA ALA A 243 2.06 18.76 1.91
C ALA A 243 3.03 18.90 3.07
N THR A 244 2.52 18.76 4.29
CA THR A 244 3.30 18.91 5.52
C THR A 244 3.04 17.75 6.45
N THR A 245 4.10 17.14 6.98
CA THR A 245 4.03 16.01 7.93
C THR A 245 5.03 16.22 9.06
N LYS A 246 4.59 16.06 10.31
CA LYS A 246 5.50 15.96 11.47
C LYS A 246 5.85 14.49 11.72
N PHE A 247 7.09 14.22 12.09
CA PHE A 247 7.58 12.91 12.43
C PHE A 247 8.30 12.96 13.78
N ARG A 248 8.10 11.93 14.60
CA ARG A 248 8.80 11.75 15.87
C ARG A 248 9.27 10.30 15.95
N ARG A 249 10.57 10.08 16.13
CA ARG A 249 11.09 8.75 16.44
C ARG A 249 10.60 8.31 17.81
N LEU A 250 10.09 7.09 17.90
CA LEU A 250 9.71 6.46 19.17
C LEU A 250 10.76 5.45 19.65
N ALA A 251 11.38 4.73 18.71
CA ALA A 251 12.45 3.78 19.01
C ALA A 251 13.36 3.59 17.80
N TYR A 252 14.58 3.13 18.05
CA TYR A 252 15.51 2.61 17.05
C TYR A 252 16.05 1.28 17.55
N TYR A 253 16.09 0.31 16.65
CA TYR A 253 16.63 -1.01 16.91
C TYR A 253 17.79 -1.25 15.93
N PRO A 254 19.01 -1.49 16.44
CA PRO A 254 20.19 -1.69 15.60
C PRO A 254 20.13 -3.05 14.86
N PRO A 255 20.97 -3.25 13.83
CA PRO A 255 21.06 -4.53 13.11
C PRO A 255 21.35 -5.71 14.06
N GLU A 256 20.75 -6.88 13.80
CA GLU A 256 20.90 -8.09 14.63
C GLU A 256 22.37 -8.53 14.84
N ALA A 257 23.27 -8.23 13.90
CA ALA A 257 24.69 -8.52 14.04
C ALA A 257 25.38 -7.76 15.20
N SER A 258 24.74 -6.71 15.74
CA SER A 258 25.27 -5.92 16.87
C SER A 258 24.84 -6.42 18.25
N VAL A 259 23.80 -7.27 18.35
CA VAL A 259 23.29 -7.79 19.64
C VAL A 259 23.91 -9.14 20.03
N ALA A 260 24.36 -9.93 19.06
CA ALA A 260 25.03 -11.21 19.30
C ALA A 260 26.38 -11.09 20.04
N SER A 261 26.94 -9.88 20.16
CA SER A 261 28.19 -9.63 20.89
C SER A 261 28.00 -9.31 22.38
N ALA A 262 26.77 -9.10 22.86
CA ALA A 262 26.54 -8.61 24.21
C ALA A 262 25.97 -9.64 25.20
N GLU A 263 25.10 -10.58 24.79
CA GLU A 263 24.26 -11.30 25.78
C GLU A 263 24.09 -12.82 25.60
N GLU A 264 24.76 -13.47 24.64
CA GLU A 264 24.69 -14.94 24.52
C GLU A 264 25.65 -15.68 25.49
N ARG A 265 25.34 -15.57 26.79
CA ARG A 265 25.52 -16.64 27.79
C ARG A 265 24.40 -16.52 28.83
N GLU A 266 23.23 -17.06 28.52
CA GLU A 266 22.55 -18.10 29.33
C GLU A 266 21.03 -18.19 29.07
N SER A 267 20.61 -19.45 28.93
CA SER A 267 19.27 -19.98 29.12
C SER A 267 18.28 -19.89 27.95
N SER A 268 18.09 -21.07 27.37
CA SER A 268 17.06 -21.46 26.43
C SER A 268 15.64 -21.33 27.00
N GLY A 269 14.77 -20.70 26.22
CA GLY A 269 13.32 -20.85 26.32
C GLY A 269 12.72 -20.67 24.92
N ARG A 270 11.88 -21.62 24.48
CA ARG A 270 11.18 -21.54 23.18
C ARG A 270 10.35 -20.25 23.11
N ALA A 271 10.87 -19.24 22.39
CA ALA A 271 10.16 -18.02 22.06
C ALA A 271 9.41 -18.17 20.73
N ALA A 272 8.28 -17.51 20.61
CA ALA A 272 7.50 -17.41 19.38
C ALA A 272 8.36 -16.95 18.20
N THR A 273 8.09 -17.49 17.02
CA THR A 273 8.81 -17.21 15.77
C THR A 273 9.08 -15.70 15.61
N PRO A 274 10.35 -15.25 15.57
CA PRO A 274 10.66 -13.84 15.30
C PRO A 274 10.12 -13.45 13.92
N PRO A 275 9.61 -12.22 13.73
CA PRO A 275 9.23 -11.75 12.42
C PRO A 275 10.44 -11.83 11.47
N PRO A 276 10.26 -12.22 10.20
CA PRO A 276 11.38 -12.40 9.28
C PRO A 276 12.16 -11.08 9.14
N ALA A 277 13.46 -11.13 9.43
CA ALA A 277 14.38 -10.01 9.24
C ALA A 277 14.30 -9.53 7.78
N VAL A 278 14.00 -8.25 7.59
CA VAL A 278 13.97 -7.62 6.26
C VAL A 278 15.40 -7.20 5.95
N SER A 279 15.95 -7.67 4.83
CA SER A 279 17.37 -7.51 4.45
C SER A 279 17.83 -6.08 4.12
N ASN A 280 17.05 -5.07 4.52
CA ASN A 280 17.40 -3.64 4.43
C ASN A 280 17.77 -3.05 5.81
N GLU A 281 17.88 -3.88 6.84
CA GLU A 281 18.18 -3.48 8.21
C GLU A 281 19.66 -3.58 8.54
N ASP A 282 20.54 -3.54 7.54
CA ASP A 282 22.00 -3.40 7.72
C ASP A 282 22.36 -2.21 8.63
N GLU A 283 21.51 -1.17 8.61
CA GLU A 283 21.60 0.05 9.42
C GLU A 283 20.58 0.06 10.57
N GLY A 284 19.92 -1.07 10.84
CA GLY A 284 18.79 -1.17 11.77
C GLY A 284 17.51 -0.56 11.22
N TYR A 285 16.54 -0.34 12.10
CA TYR A 285 15.27 0.29 11.78
C TYR A 285 14.74 1.16 12.90
N SER A 286 13.91 2.14 12.56
CA SER A 286 13.23 3.00 13.54
C SER A 286 11.72 2.85 13.48
N ILE A 287 11.08 3.00 14.63
CA ILE A 287 9.63 3.19 14.73
C ILE A 287 9.36 4.69 14.82
N VAL A 288 8.55 5.21 13.91
CA VAL A 288 8.29 6.64 13.74
C VAL A 288 6.78 6.90 13.86
N HIS A 289 6.42 7.81 14.76
CA HIS A 289 5.09 8.39 14.86
C HIS A 289 4.97 9.51 13.82
N CYS A 290 4.04 9.40 12.88
CA CYS A 290 3.78 10.38 11.83
C CYS A 290 2.46 11.12 12.09
N PHE A 291 2.48 12.44 11.90
CA PHE A 291 1.33 13.34 12.05
C PHE A 291 1.19 14.22 10.80
N PRO A 292 0.48 13.73 9.77
CA PRO A 292 0.22 14.51 8.56
C PRO A 292 -0.76 15.65 8.83
N LEU A 293 -0.33 16.88 8.55
CA LEU A 293 -1.17 18.09 8.62
C LEU A 293 -2.02 18.28 7.34
N THR A 294 -1.69 17.52 6.30
CA THR A 294 -2.39 17.52 5.01
C THR A 294 -2.71 16.09 4.58
N GLY A 295 -3.64 15.91 3.63
CA GLY A 295 -4.05 14.59 3.15
C GLY A 295 -3.72 14.34 1.67
N ARG A 296 -2.44 14.22 1.30
CA ARG A 296 -2.04 13.83 -0.08
C ARG A 296 -1.85 12.32 -0.21
N THR A 297 -2.08 11.79 -1.41
CA THR A 297 -1.84 10.37 -1.72
C THR A 297 -0.38 10.02 -1.47
N HIS A 298 -0.14 8.93 -0.73
CA HIS A 298 1.19 8.46 -0.33
C HIS A 298 2.04 9.49 0.44
N GLN A 299 1.45 10.51 1.05
CA GLN A 299 2.18 11.62 1.66
C GLN A 299 3.30 11.17 2.61
N ILE A 300 2.95 10.34 3.61
CA ILE A 300 3.90 9.82 4.60
C ILE A 300 5.01 9.01 3.91
N ARG A 301 4.66 8.15 2.95
CA ARG A 301 5.60 7.27 2.24
C ARG A 301 6.63 8.07 1.44
N VAL A 302 6.17 9.09 0.71
CA VAL A 302 7.01 9.98 -0.10
C VAL A 302 7.88 10.87 0.78
N HIS A 303 7.33 11.46 1.84
CA HIS A 303 8.10 12.30 2.75
C HIS A 303 9.19 11.50 3.48
N LEU A 304 8.87 10.31 3.99
CA LEU A 304 9.86 9.44 4.62
C LEU A 304 10.96 9.00 3.65
N GLN A 305 10.61 8.67 2.40
CA GLN A 305 11.60 8.41 1.34
C GLN A 305 12.49 9.63 1.09
N PHE A 306 11.88 10.81 0.91
CA PHE A 306 12.60 12.05 0.64
C PHE A 306 13.59 12.39 1.77
N LEU A 307 13.21 12.15 3.03
CA LEU A 307 14.09 12.29 4.19
C LEU A 307 15.21 11.23 4.24
N GLY A 308 15.19 10.22 3.38
CA GLY A 308 16.19 9.14 3.34
C GLY A 308 15.86 7.94 4.23
N HIS A 309 14.67 7.91 4.81
CA HIS A 309 14.19 6.85 5.71
C HIS A 309 12.90 6.23 5.17
N PRO A 310 12.90 5.60 3.98
CA PRO A 310 11.69 4.99 3.43
C PRO A 310 11.18 3.88 4.37
N ILE A 311 9.87 3.61 4.28
CA ILE A 311 9.24 2.49 4.99
C ILE A 311 9.88 1.18 4.50
N SER A 312 10.40 0.36 5.42
CA SER A 312 11.40 -0.68 5.11
C SER A 312 10.96 -1.71 4.06
N ASN A 313 9.66 -2.01 3.97
CA ASN A 313 9.10 -2.97 3.04
C ASN A 313 8.19 -2.32 1.96
N ASP A 314 8.34 -1.02 1.71
CA ASP A 314 7.54 -0.32 0.70
C ASP A 314 7.93 -0.73 -0.73
N PRO A 315 7.04 -1.36 -1.51
CA PRO A 315 7.37 -1.91 -2.83
C PRO A 315 7.69 -0.86 -3.90
N ILE A 316 7.27 0.38 -3.66
CA ILE A 316 7.55 1.51 -4.55
C ILE A 316 8.78 2.24 -4.01
N TYR A 317 8.65 2.80 -2.81
CA TYR A 317 9.57 3.83 -2.33
C TYR A 317 10.82 3.30 -1.64
N SER A 318 10.85 2.01 -1.28
CA SER A 318 12.03 1.35 -0.71
C SER A 318 12.70 0.38 -1.71
N ASN A 319 12.53 0.63 -3.01
CA ASN A 319 13.04 -0.24 -4.07
C ASN A 319 14.34 0.32 -4.70
N ARG A 320 15.48 -0.29 -4.34
CA ARG A 320 16.81 0.14 -4.81
C ARG A 320 17.00 -0.06 -6.32
N ARG A 321 16.33 -1.06 -6.93
CA ARG A 321 16.39 -1.26 -8.39
C ARG A 321 15.71 -0.14 -9.15
N VAL A 322 14.72 0.51 -8.54
CA VAL A 322 14.00 1.64 -9.13
C VAL A 322 14.77 2.94 -8.89
N PHE A 323 15.03 3.27 -7.62
CA PHE A 323 15.51 4.60 -7.21
C PHE A 323 17.04 4.70 -7.05
N GLY A 324 17.76 3.58 -7.11
CA GLY A 324 19.20 3.51 -6.83
C GLY A 324 19.51 3.34 -5.34
N PRO A 325 20.80 3.39 -4.96
CA PRO A 325 21.26 3.13 -3.58
C PRO A 325 20.73 4.16 -2.58
N ASP A 326 20.60 5.43 -2.98
CA ASP A 326 20.12 6.53 -2.12
C ASP A 326 18.60 6.57 -1.97
N LEU A 327 17.87 5.66 -2.63
CA LEU A 327 16.41 5.50 -2.53
C LEU A 327 15.61 6.80 -2.74
N GLY A 328 16.15 7.76 -3.51
CA GLY A 328 15.46 9.03 -3.80
C GLY A 328 15.52 10.05 -2.66
N ARG A 329 16.45 9.91 -1.72
CA ARG A 329 16.73 10.92 -0.67
C ARG A 329 16.98 12.29 -1.30
N ASN A 330 16.30 13.31 -0.77
CA ASN A 330 16.35 14.71 -1.22
C ASN A 330 16.08 14.93 -2.72
N GLU A 331 15.44 13.97 -3.41
CA GLU A 331 15.25 14.05 -4.86
C GLU A 331 13.93 14.77 -5.22
N ASP A 332 14.04 16.05 -5.57
CA ASP A 332 12.92 16.93 -5.93
C ASP A 332 12.84 17.27 -7.44
N HIS A 333 13.81 16.82 -8.23
CA HIS A 333 13.89 17.07 -9.68
C HIS A 333 13.32 15.93 -10.55
N GLY A 334 12.86 16.30 -11.75
CA GLY A 334 12.14 15.45 -12.71
C GLY A 334 12.98 14.61 -13.65
N GLU A 335 14.29 14.79 -13.70
CA GLU A 335 15.15 14.24 -14.77
C GLU A 335 15.12 12.71 -14.87
N ARG A 336 14.95 12.01 -13.73
CA ARG A 336 14.88 10.54 -13.67
C ARG A 336 13.46 9.98 -13.73
N ASP A 337 12.42 10.82 -13.93
CA ASP A 337 11.03 10.35 -13.88
C ASP A 337 10.75 9.26 -14.91
N ASP A 338 11.18 9.44 -16.15
CA ASP A 338 10.95 8.46 -17.22
C ASP A 338 11.66 7.13 -16.94
N GLU A 339 12.92 7.18 -16.48
CA GLU A 339 13.70 6.01 -16.07
C GLU A 339 13.04 5.25 -14.90
N ILE A 340 12.61 5.98 -13.86
CA ILE A 340 11.93 5.41 -12.69
C ILE A 340 10.59 4.79 -13.09
N MET A 341 9.83 5.46 -13.96
CA MET A 341 8.57 4.94 -14.48
C MET A 341 8.78 3.66 -15.28
N GLU A 342 9.80 3.61 -16.13
CA GLU A 342 10.13 2.41 -16.92
C GLU A 342 10.52 1.23 -16.01
N ARG A 343 11.38 1.48 -15.02
CA ARG A 343 11.78 0.47 -14.02
C ARG A 343 10.59 -0.05 -13.23
N LEU A 344 9.74 0.84 -12.70
CA LEU A 344 8.50 0.46 -12.00
C LEU A 344 7.53 -0.30 -12.91
N HIS A 345 7.50 0.00 -14.22
CA HIS A 345 6.65 -0.71 -15.15
C HIS A 345 7.04 -2.18 -15.33
N ARG A 346 8.33 -2.51 -15.18
CA ARG A 346 8.85 -3.89 -15.24
C ARG A 346 8.59 -4.68 -13.95
N MET A 347 8.53 -3.99 -12.81
CA MET A 347 8.20 -4.57 -11.50
C MET A 347 6.76 -5.12 -11.50
N GLY A 348 6.57 -6.37 -11.05
CA GLY A 348 5.28 -7.08 -11.04
C GLY A 348 4.86 -7.68 -12.39
N LYS A 349 5.65 -7.50 -13.47
CA LYS A 349 5.40 -8.12 -14.78
C LYS A 349 6.47 -9.14 -15.14
N THR A 350 7.72 -8.69 -15.17
CA THR A 350 8.89 -9.51 -15.50
C THR A 350 9.84 -9.62 -14.32
N GLU A 351 9.81 -8.65 -13.41
CA GLU A 351 10.72 -8.53 -12.27
C GLU A 351 9.92 -8.41 -10.96
N VAL A 352 10.45 -8.89 -9.82
CA VAL A 352 9.82 -8.68 -8.50
C VAL A 352 10.26 -7.34 -7.96
N ALA A 353 9.37 -6.64 -7.24
CA ALA A 353 9.76 -5.46 -6.47
C ALA A 353 10.88 -5.83 -5.48
N ASP A 354 12.07 -5.26 -5.65
CA ASP A 354 13.22 -5.54 -4.80
C ASP A 354 13.21 -4.59 -3.60
N THR A 355 12.38 -4.91 -2.62
CA THR A 355 12.47 -4.34 -1.26
C THR A 355 13.44 -5.11 -0.39
N HIS A 356 14.03 -6.20 -0.88
CA HIS A 356 14.84 -7.16 -0.13
C HIS A 356 16.10 -7.51 -0.94
N THR A 357 17.18 -6.75 -0.81
CA THR A 357 18.50 -7.24 -1.24
C THR A 357 18.93 -8.33 -0.26
N TYR A 358 18.63 -9.60 -0.52
CA TYR A 358 19.06 -10.70 0.34
C TYR A 358 20.58 -10.85 0.25
N ARG A 359 21.28 -10.24 1.21
CA ARG A 359 22.64 -10.62 1.56
C ARG A 359 22.56 -11.24 2.95
N ASN A 360 22.66 -12.57 2.99
CA ASN A 360 22.92 -13.45 4.14
C ASN A 360 21.89 -13.34 5.30
N HIS A 361 21.04 -14.34 5.55
CA HIS A 361 21.34 -15.44 6.47
C HIS A 361 20.12 -16.39 6.49
N PHE A 362 20.28 -17.66 6.12
CA PHE A 362 19.51 -18.82 6.62
C PHE A 362 20.01 -20.09 5.91
N THR A 363 21.10 -20.65 6.42
CA THR A 363 21.17 -22.07 6.77
C THR A 363 22.11 -22.14 7.97
N ALA A 364 21.72 -22.85 9.03
CA ALA A 364 22.74 -23.31 9.97
C ALA A 364 23.82 -24.02 9.16
N ALA A 365 25.10 -23.84 9.51
CA ALA A 365 26.18 -24.55 8.82
C ALA A 365 25.79 -26.04 8.70
N PRO A 366 25.83 -26.64 7.50
CA PRO A 366 25.48 -28.05 7.34
C PRO A 366 26.33 -28.84 8.33
N ASN A 367 25.72 -29.86 8.98
CA ASN A 367 26.46 -30.73 9.89
C ASN A 367 27.53 -31.48 9.09
N VAL A 368 28.72 -30.90 9.02
CA VAL A 368 29.90 -31.45 8.37
C VAL A 368 30.86 -31.95 9.46
N PRO A 369 31.60 -33.04 9.22
CA PRO A 369 32.64 -33.51 10.14
C PRO A 369 33.60 -32.37 10.51
N VAL A 370 34.11 -32.40 11.75
CA VAL A 370 34.92 -31.32 12.37
C VAL A 370 36.17 -30.94 11.55
N ASP A 371 36.65 -31.84 10.69
CA ASP A 371 37.87 -31.68 9.88
C ASP A 371 37.59 -31.26 8.42
N THR A 372 36.37 -30.83 8.10
CA THR A 372 35.98 -30.46 6.73
C THR A 372 36.61 -29.12 6.33
N ASP A 373 37.26 -29.10 5.16
CA ASP A 373 37.90 -27.89 4.62
C ASP A 373 36.89 -26.73 4.50
N PRO A 374 37.21 -25.54 5.05
CA PRO A 374 36.33 -24.37 5.01
C PRO A 374 35.87 -23.96 3.60
N SER A 375 36.67 -24.22 2.56
CA SER A 375 36.33 -23.93 1.17
C SER A 375 35.22 -24.85 0.62
N ILE A 376 35.14 -26.09 1.10
CA ILE A 376 34.11 -27.06 0.73
C ILE A 376 32.80 -26.72 1.44
N VAL A 377 32.87 -26.31 2.71
CA VAL A 377 31.70 -25.81 3.45
C VAL A 377 31.13 -24.57 2.76
N ALA A 378 31.99 -23.62 2.36
CA ALA A 378 31.57 -22.43 1.63
C ALA A 378 30.91 -22.75 0.27
N ASP A 379 31.43 -23.72 -0.48
CA ASP A 379 30.84 -24.11 -1.78
C ASP A 379 29.49 -24.83 -1.63
N ILE A 380 29.33 -25.67 -0.59
CA ILE A 380 28.04 -26.30 -0.26
C ILE A 380 27.02 -25.24 0.16
N MET A 381 27.39 -24.34 1.05
CA MET A 381 26.48 -23.25 1.48
C MET A 381 26.13 -22.33 0.31
N SER A 382 27.07 -22.03 -0.59
CA SER A 382 26.82 -21.26 -1.81
C SER A 382 25.83 -21.95 -2.75
N ARG A 383 25.94 -23.26 -2.95
CA ARG A 383 25.00 -24.05 -3.77
C ARG A 383 23.62 -24.18 -3.13
N GLU A 384 23.56 -24.42 -1.83
CA GLU A 384 22.30 -24.46 -1.08
C GLU A 384 21.63 -23.09 -1.03
N GLN A 385 22.39 -22.00 -0.87
CA GLN A 385 21.90 -20.62 -0.96
C GLN A 385 21.37 -20.33 -2.35
N LYS A 386 22.05 -20.76 -3.41
CA LYS A 386 21.59 -20.57 -4.78
C LYS A 386 20.31 -21.37 -5.06
N ALA A 387 20.23 -22.62 -4.61
CA ALA A 387 19.03 -23.45 -4.75
C ALA A 387 17.85 -22.92 -3.92
N ALA A 388 18.09 -22.44 -2.70
CA ALA A 388 17.09 -21.80 -1.85
C ALA A 388 16.64 -20.44 -2.42
N ALA A 389 17.56 -19.66 -2.99
CA ALA A 389 17.23 -18.44 -3.73
C ALA A 389 16.40 -18.74 -4.97
N GLU A 390 16.71 -19.79 -5.72
CA GLU A 390 15.93 -20.24 -6.90
C GLU A 390 14.55 -20.79 -6.51
N ASP A 391 14.43 -21.57 -5.43
CA ASP A 391 13.15 -22.08 -4.91
C ASP A 391 12.29 -20.96 -4.28
N TYR A 392 12.94 -19.96 -3.68
CA TYR A 392 12.31 -18.73 -3.20
C TYR A 392 11.90 -17.80 -4.35
N GLU A 393 12.71 -17.66 -5.40
CA GLU A 393 12.38 -16.93 -6.63
C GLU A 393 11.20 -17.56 -7.38
N LYS A 394 11.04 -18.89 -7.31
CA LYS A 394 9.85 -19.62 -7.79
C LYS A 394 8.60 -19.34 -6.95
N ARG A 395 8.75 -18.99 -5.67
CA ARG A 395 7.64 -18.72 -4.72
C ARG A 395 7.33 -17.22 -4.54
N LYS A 396 8.05 -16.31 -5.20
CA LYS A 396 7.97 -14.86 -4.93
C LYS A 396 7.18 -14.07 -5.99
N GLY A 397 6.22 -13.28 -5.49
CA GLY A 397 5.50 -12.25 -6.24
C GLY A 397 4.20 -12.75 -6.83
N GLU A 398 3.19 -11.88 -6.94
CA GLU A 398 2.11 -12.06 -7.91
C GLU A 398 2.73 -11.96 -9.31
N ARG A 399 3.26 -13.07 -9.81
CA ARG A 399 3.70 -13.24 -11.19
C ARG A 399 2.72 -14.17 -11.87
N LEU A 400 2.69 -14.12 -13.20
CA LEU A 400 1.96 -15.12 -13.97
C LEU A 400 2.65 -16.47 -13.70
N SER A 401 1.95 -17.37 -13.03
CA SER A 401 2.45 -18.68 -12.60
C SER A 401 2.79 -19.61 -13.78
N GLY A 402 2.28 -19.28 -14.97
CA GLY A 402 2.30 -20.16 -16.14
C GLY A 402 1.16 -21.19 -16.14
N GLU A 403 0.44 -21.35 -15.02
CA GLU A 403 -0.75 -22.18 -14.95
C GLU A 403 -1.93 -21.49 -15.64
N LEU A 404 -2.75 -22.26 -16.34
CA LEU A 404 -3.93 -21.76 -17.02
C LEU A 404 -5.18 -22.23 -16.29
N CYS A 405 -6.19 -21.36 -16.20
CA CYS A 405 -7.50 -21.76 -15.72
C CYS A 405 -8.17 -22.74 -16.71
N ASP A 406 -8.59 -23.91 -16.23
CA ASP A 406 -9.26 -24.93 -17.04
C ASP A 406 -10.58 -24.47 -17.71
N ILE A 407 -11.22 -23.42 -17.16
CA ILE A 407 -12.50 -22.91 -17.65
C ILE A 407 -12.30 -21.84 -18.73
N CYS A 408 -11.35 -20.91 -18.54
CA CYS A 408 -11.21 -19.73 -19.41
C CYS A 408 -9.84 -19.56 -20.04
N GLY A 409 -8.90 -20.48 -19.82
CA GLY A 409 -7.54 -20.45 -20.37
C GLY A 409 -6.70 -19.25 -19.92
N THR A 410 -7.15 -18.53 -18.90
CA THR A 410 -6.44 -17.38 -18.33
C THR A 410 -5.23 -17.84 -17.53
N GLU A 411 -4.08 -17.20 -17.72
CA GLU A 411 -2.92 -17.37 -16.83
C GLU A 411 -3.24 -16.93 -15.39
N LEU A 412 -2.99 -17.82 -14.43
CA LEU A 412 -3.20 -17.59 -13.01
C LEU A 412 -1.98 -16.89 -12.40
N TYR A 413 -2.21 -16.08 -11.37
CA TYR A 413 -1.13 -15.47 -10.60
C TYR A 413 -0.70 -16.40 -9.47
N SER A 414 0.60 -16.44 -9.18
CA SER A 414 1.12 -17.05 -7.96
C SER A 414 0.62 -16.30 -6.72
N ASP A 415 0.57 -17.01 -5.59
CA ASP A 415 0.18 -16.42 -4.33
C ASP A 415 1.16 -15.32 -3.89
N PRO A 416 0.67 -14.21 -3.31
CA PRO A 416 1.53 -13.17 -2.77
C PRO A 416 2.28 -13.69 -1.54
N GLY A 417 3.53 -13.28 -1.39
CA GLY A 417 4.27 -13.51 -0.16
C GLY A 417 3.70 -12.69 1.01
N VAL A 418 3.94 -13.14 2.25
CA VAL A 418 3.49 -12.43 3.47
C VAL A 418 3.95 -10.97 3.50
N HIS A 419 5.17 -10.70 3.02
CA HIS A 419 5.76 -9.36 2.91
C HIS A 419 5.07 -8.46 1.87
N GLU A 420 4.30 -9.02 0.94
CA GLU A 420 3.54 -8.30 -0.09
C GLU A 420 2.09 -8.01 0.32
N LEU A 421 1.66 -8.59 1.45
CA LEU A 421 0.35 -8.33 2.02
C LEU A 421 0.30 -7.01 2.79
N GLY A 422 1.42 -6.33 3.02
CA GLY A 422 1.37 -5.07 3.75
C GLY A 422 2.64 -4.26 3.67
N ILE A 423 2.54 -3.00 4.06
CA ILE A 423 3.68 -2.16 4.40
C ILE A 423 3.67 -1.88 5.90
N PHE A 424 4.81 -1.55 6.47
CA PHE A 424 4.90 -1.10 7.86
C PHE A 424 4.43 0.35 8.00
N LEU A 425 3.15 0.55 7.69
CA LEU A 425 2.41 1.79 7.89
C LEU A 425 1.04 1.42 8.46
N HIS A 426 0.70 2.04 9.59
CA HIS A 426 -0.54 1.80 10.30
C HIS A 426 -1.20 3.12 10.69
N ALA A 427 -2.47 3.30 10.36
CA ALA A 427 -3.29 4.43 10.81
C ALA A 427 -3.71 4.17 12.26
N VAL A 428 -3.04 4.81 13.22
CA VAL A 428 -3.17 4.44 14.64
C VAL A 428 -4.28 5.18 15.36
N ALA A 429 -4.50 6.47 15.07
CA ALA A 429 -5.54 7.24 15.74
C ALA A 429 -6.09 8.33 14.86
N TYR A 430 -7.40 8.48 14.89
CA TYR A 430 -8.13 9.58 14.27
C TYR A 430 -8.95 10.24 15.37
N ALA A 431 -8.82 11.54 15.53
CA ALA A 431 -9.55 12.31 16.52
C ALA A 431 -10.00 13.64 15.93
N ASP A 432 -11.14 14.14 16.40
CA ASP A 432 -11.48 15.53 16.17
C ASP A 432 -10.63 16.44 17.06
N ARG A 433 -10.14 17.55 16.49
CA ARG A 433 -9.27 18.50 17.18
C ARG A 433 -9.93 19.12 18.41
N ASP A 434 -11.25 19.30 18.38
CA ASP A 434 -11.98 19.92 19.48
C ASP A 434 -12.34 18.90 20.58
N GLY A 435 -12.01 17.62 20.36
CA GLY A 435 -12.11 16.54 21.35
C GLY A 435 -13.47 15.83 21.37
N ASP A 436 -14.36 16.13 20.41
CA ASP A 436 -15.71 15.55 20.34
C ASP A 436 -15.71 14.02 20.20
N TRP A 437 -14.71 13.48 19.50
CA TRP A 437 -14.52 12.05 19.35
C TRP A 437 -13.05 11.71 19.07
N GLY A 438 -12.65 10.51 19.46
CA GLY A 438 -11.34 9.97 19.19
C GLY A 438 -11.39 8.45 19.18
N TYR A 439 -10.75 7.85 18.18
CA TYR A 439 -10.61 6.41 18.06
C TYR A 439 -9.14 6.06 17.88
N ARG A 440 -8.71 5.00 18.56
CA ARG A 440 -7.33 4.49 18.52
C ARG A 440 -7.36 2.98 18.25
N SER A 441 -6.50 2.51 17.36
CA SER A 441 -6.28 1.08 17.13
C SER A 441 -5.18 0.56 18.06
N PRO A 442 -5.12 -0.77 18.28
CA PRO A 442 -3.99 -1.38 18.97
C PRO A 442 -2.67 -1.16 18.22
N MET A 443 -1.55 -1.17 18.97
CA MET A 443 -0.22 -1.15 18.38
C MET A 443 -0.03 -2.38 17.46
N PRO A 444 0.39 -2.21 16.20
CA PRO A 444 0.65 -3.36 15.33
C PRO A 444 1.85 -4.15 15.86
N SER A 445 1.85 -5.47 15.68
CA SER A 445 2.89 -6.37 16.21
C SER A 445 4.31 -6.00 15.77
N TRP A 446 4.48 -5.50 14.55
CA TRP A 446 5.77 -5.04 14.02
C TRP A 446 6.26 -3.72 14.62
N GLY A 447 5.39 -2.98 15.31
CA GLY A 447 5.72 -1.73 16.00
C GLY A 447 6.16 -1.96 17.44
N LEU A 448 5.89 -3.14 18.01
CA LEU A 448 6.32 -3.50 19.36
C LEU A 448 7.84 -3.72 19.42
N PRO A 449 8.46 -3.52 20.59
CA PRO A 449 9.87 -3.83 20.77
C PRO A 449 10.17 -5.31 20.51
N PRO A 450 11.31 -5.63 19.86
CA PRO A 450 11.83 -6.98 19.80
C PRO A 450 12.03 -7.59 21.20
N PRO A 451 12.03 -8.93 21.32
CA PRO A 451 12.37 -9.59 22.57
C PRO A 451 13.72 -9.11 23.11
N GLY A 452 13.78 -8.75 24.40
CA GLY A 452 15.00 -8.28 25.06
C GLY A 452 15.34 -6.81 24.83
N MET A 453 14.59 -6.09 23.99
CA MET A 453 14.79 -4.65 23.77
C MET A 453 13.68 -3.82 24.43
N ASP A 454 14.04 -2.65 24.93
CA ASP A 454 13.07 -1.66 25.41
C ASP A 454 12.48 -0.85 24.26
N GLY A 455 11.21 -0.46 24.41
CA GLY A 455 10.53 0.36 23.40
C GLY A 455 9.04 0.58 23.68
N PRO A 456 8.38 1.41 22.86
CA PRO A 456 6.98 1.76 23.04
C PRO A 456 6.07 0.55 22.82
N ARG A 457 5.15 0.31 23.75
CA ARG A 457 4.08 -0.70 23.59
C ARG A 457 2.75 -0.09 23.15
N GLU A 458 2.66 1.23 23.24
CA GLU A 458 1.54 2.05 22.80
C GLU A 458 2.10 3.29 22.11
N VAL A 459 1.31 3.90 21.22
CA VAL A 459 1.72 5.15 20.56
C VAL A 459 1.40 6.31 21.51
N PRO A 460 2.41 7.08 21.95
CA PRO A 460 2.16 8.22 22.82
C PRO A 460 1.45 9.33 22.06
N ASP A 461 0.57 10.05 22.75
CA ASP A 461 -0.12 11.22 22.20
C ASP A 461 0.87 12.30 21.74
N TRP A 462 0.42 13.15 20.82
CA TRP A 462 1.12 14.38 20.48
C TRP A 462 0.79 15.44 21.52
N VAL A 463 1.76 15.78 22.38
CA VAL A 463 1.63 16.87 23.35
C VAL A 463 2.18 18.15 22.73
N PRO A 464 1.38 19.21 22.56
CA PRO A 464 1.88 20.51 22.11
C PRO A 464 2.83 21.12 23.16
N GLY A 465 4.00 21.64 22.75
CA GLY A 465 4.83 22.49 23.62
C GLY A 465 6.27 22.04 23.92
N GLU A 466 6.74 20.89 23.42
CA GLU A 466 8.14 20.43 23.57
C GLU A 466 8.80 20.12 22.22
N GLU A 467 8.58 20.98 21.21
CA GLU A 467 9.11 20.75 19.88
C GLU A 467 10.57 21.21 19.76
N THR A 468 11.53 20.29 19.90
CA THR A 468 12.82 20.47 19.23
C THR A 468 12.61 20.14 17.76
N VAL A 469 12.33 21.18 16.96
CA VAL A 469 12.17 21.07 15.51
C VAL A 469 13.54 20.92 14.88
N ILE A 470 13.81 19.78 14.25
CA ILE A 470 15.01 19.55 13.45
C ILE A 470 14.63 19.51 11.97
N GLY A 471 15.05 20.55 11.24
CA GLY A 471 15.12 20.61 9.78
C GLY A 471 13.84 21.04 9.04
N HIS A 472 13.97 22.03 8.17
CA HIS A 472 13.09 22.22 7.01
C HIS A 472 13.70 21.45 5.83
N GLY A 473 13.21 20.22 5.58
CA GLY A 473 13.45 19.51 4.33
C GLY A 473 14.83 18.87 4.10
N ILE A 474 15.78 18.94 5.03
CA ILE A 474 17.06 18.20 4.93
C ILE A 474 17.36 17.55 6.27
N VAL A 475 17.41 16.22 6.30
CA VAL A 475 17.85 15.44 7.47
C VAL A 475 19.34 15.71 7.71
N PRO A 476 19.75 16.19 8.90
CA PRO A 476 21.17 16.32 9.25
C PRO A 476 21.90 15.00 8.99
N GLN A 477 23.07 15.05 8.36
CA GLN A 477 23.87 13.84 8.18
C GLN A 477 24.31 13.35 9.57
N LEU A 478 24.14 12.05 9.84
CA LEU A 478 24.59 11.45 11.11
C LEU A 478 26.10 11.70 11.26
N GLY A 479 26.46 12.58 12.18
CA GLY A 479 27.83 13.02 12.43
C GLY A 479 28.00 13.95 13.63
N ASP A 480 26.93 14.63 14.09
CA ASP A 480 27.03 15.67 15.13
C ASP A 480 26.34 15.31 16.48
N ASP A 481 26.03 14.04 16.74
CA ASP A 481 25.31 13.61 17.95
C ASP A 481 26.18 13.54 19.23
N ASP A 482 27.49 13.81 19.17
CA ASP A 482 28.43 13.68 20.29
C ASP A 482 28.78 15.00 21.01
N MET A 483 27.96 16.06 20.90
CA MET A 483 28.21 17.33 21.62
C MET A 483 27.30 17.51 22.85
N PRO A 484 27.86 17.75 24.06
CA PRO A 484 27.09 17.92 25.29
C PRO A 484 26.20 19.17 25.28
N LEU A 485 25.02 19.06 25.91
CA LEU A 485 23.97 20.10 26.01
C LEU A 485 24.46 21.46 26.54
N SER A 486 25.60 21.52 27.23
CA SER A 486 26.17 22.74 27.82
C SER A 486 26.79 23.71 26.81
N ASP A 487 27.11 23.26 25.59
CA ASP A 487 27.89 24.05 24.63
C ASP A 487 27.04 24.68 23.50
N ARG A 488 25.71 24.56 23.57
CA ARG A 488 24.80 25.21 22.61
C ARG A 488 24.66 26.70 22.95
N ARG A 489 25.14 27.58 22.07
CA ARG A 489 24.99 29.04 22.20
C ARG A 489 23.49 29.43 22.24
N PRO A 490 23.06 30.29 23.18
CA PRO A 490 21.68 30.76 23.23
C PRO A 490 21.45 31.81 22.13
N GLY A 491 20.68 31.45 21.10
CA GLY A 491 20.17 32.38 20.10
C GLY A 491 18.82 32.95 20.54
N MET A 492 18.73 34.27 20.61
CA MET A 492 17.53 35.04 20.94
C MET A 492 16.46 34.90 19.83
N ASP A 493 15.18 34.88 20.25
CA ASP A 493 13.95 35.07 19.48
C ASP A 493 13.78 34.30 18.15
N GLY A 494 13.16 33.12 18.25
CA GLY A 494 11.98 32.73 17.46
C GLY A 494 12.07 32.53 15.94
N THR A 495 13.18 32.82 15.26
CA THR A 495 13.31 32.54 13.83
C THR A 495 14.75 32.16 13.48
N VAL A 496 14.99 30.92 13.05
CA VAL A 496 16.29 30.51 12.51
C VAL A 496 16.19 30.39 10.99
N LEU A 497 16.84 31.32 10.30
CA LEU A 497 17.11 31.27 8.86
C LEU A 497 18.23 30.24 8.59
N VAL A 498 17.98 29.27 7.71
CA VAL A 498 19.02 28.40 7.14
C VAL A 498 18.75 28.20 5.64
N GLU A 499 19.78 28.35 4.82
CA GLU A 499 19.74 28.46 3.35
C GLU A 499 19.06 27.28 2.64
N GLY A 500 18.20 27.59 1.66
CA GLY A 500 17.67 26.64 0.67
C GLY A 500 16.17 26.69 0.42
N VAL A 501 15.36 27.20 1.36
CA VAL A 501 13.92 27.43 1.19
C VAL A 501 13.53 28.69 1.96
N GLY A 502 12.68 29.54 1.38
CA GLY A 502 12.21 30.78 2.02
C GLY A 502 11.47 30.52 3.35
N PRO A 503 11.27 31.56 4.18
CA PRO A 503 10.70 31.42 5.52
C PRO A 503 9.33 30.72 5.48
N VAL A 504 9.20 29.61 6.21
CA VAL A 504 7.92 28.93 6.45
C VAL A 504 7.41 29.39 7.81
N ASN A 505 6.29 30.10 7.81
CA ASN A 505 5.65 30.56 9.03
C ASN A 505 4.84 29.42 9.67
N LEU A 506 5.31 28.90 10.81
CA LEU A 506 4.62 27.86 11.58
C LEU A 506 3.35 28.38 12.27
N ASP A 507 3.18 29.70 12.39
CA ASP A 507 1.96 30.37 12.88
C ASP A 507 0.91 30.58 11.78
N ASP A 508 1.13 30.09 10.56
CA ASP A 508 0.13 30.20 9.50
C ASP A 508 -1.14 29.43 9.90
N PRO A 509 -2.33 30.06 9.89
CA PRO A 509 -3.58 29.40 10.21
C PRO A 509 -3.92 28.23 9.27
N ARG A 510 -3.21 28.08 8.14
CA ARG A 510 -3.26 26.90 7.24
C ARG A 510 -2.52 25.67 7.79
N HIS A 511 -1.66 25.82 8.80
CA HIS A 511 -0.88 24.77 9.44
C HIS A 511 -1.38 24.38 10.84
N GLY A 512 -2.43 25.07 11.34
CA GLY A 512 -3.36 24.54 12.34
C GLY A 512 -2.83 24.36 13.77
N LEU A 513 -1.80 25.12 14.19
CA LEU A 513 -1.17 24.94 15.51
C LEU A 513 -1.56 25.95 16.59
N ASN A 514 -2.28 27.04 16.30
CA ASN A 514 -2.62 28.02 17.34
C ASN A 514 -4.08 27.92 17.81
N GLY A 515 -4.23 27.70 19.12
CA GLY A 515 -5.47 27.86 19.87
C GLY A 515 -5.69 29.32 20.27
N ALA A 516 -6.96 29.76 20.22
CA ALA A 516 -7.51 31.08 20.56
C ALA A 516 -7.02 32.23 19.65
N SER A 517 -7.83 33.18 19.18
CA SER A 517 -9.15 33.67 19.59
C SER A 517 -9.89 34.22 18.35
N ALA A 518 -11.20 34.06 18.32
CA ALA A 518 -12.06 34.61 17.28
C ALA A 518 -12.06 36.14 17.31
N GLU A 519 -11.61 36.78 16.23
CA GLU A 519 -12.01 38.16 15.90
C GLU A 519 -12.97 38.10 14.70
N GLU A 520 -14.14 38.71 14.89
CA GLU A 520 -15.20 38.83 13.90
C GLU A 520 -14.73 39.61 12.66
N PRO A 521 -15.07 39.19 11.43
CA PRO A 521 -14.79 39.99 10.26
C PRO A 521 -15.77 41.18 10.19
N GLN A 522 -15.24 42.38 10.36
CA GLN A 522 -15.94 43.62 10.05
C GLN A 522 -16.33 43.64 8.57
N SER A 523 -17.60 43.95 8.33
CA SER A 523 -18.20 44.19 7.03
C SER A 523 -17.65 45.48 6.40
N GLU A 524 -17.10 45.40 5.19
CA GLU A 524 -17.01 46.56 4.31
C GLU A 524 -17.71 46.29 2.98
N SER A 525 -18.63 47.21 2.68
CA SER A 525 -19.48 47.26 1.51
C SER A 525 -18.80 47.97 0.35
N SER A 526 -19.20 47.57 -0.87
CA SER A 526 -19.27 48.35 -2.11
C SER A 526 -17.97 48.94 -2.70
N ALA A 527 -17.65 48.57 -3.94
CA ALA A 527 -18.22 49.19 -5.13
C ALA A 527 -17.74 48.52 -6.43
N VAL A 528 -18.68 48.34 -7.35
CA VAL A 528 -18.60 48.02 -8.80
C VAL A 528 -18.09 49.30 -9.53
N PRO A 529 -17.44 49.25 -10.71
CA PRO A 529 -17.67 48.35 -11.84
C PRO A 529 -16.55 47.42 -12.29
#